data_AF-A0A962TMY6-F1
#
_entry.id   AF-A0A962TMY6-F1
#
_cell.length_a   1.000
_cell.length_b   1.000
_cell.length_c   1.000
_cell.angle_alpha   90.00
_cell.angle_beta   90.00
_cell.angle_gamma   90.00
#
_symmetry.space_group_name_H-M   'P 1'
#
loop_
_entity.id
_entity.type
_entity.pdbx_description
1 polymer ?
#
loop_
_entity_poly.entity_id
_entity_poly.type
_entity_poly.pdbx_seq_one_letter_code
_entity_poly.pdbx_strand_id
1 'polypeptide(L)' 'LILAGPLPAIDSPDPGPAGFQGSLVVAEFATIEEARAWADADPYVAAGVYTAVEIYPFRKVLPA' A
#
# COMPACT_ATOMS: atom_id res chain seq x y z
N LEU A 1 1.39 3.44 11.69
CA LEU A 1 2.01 2.88 10.47
C LEU A 1 3.00 1.81 10.90
N ILE A 2 2.88 0.58 10.39
CA ILE A 2 3.77 -0.55 10.72
C ILE A 2 4.85 -0.71 9.65
N LEU A 3 4.45 -0.77 8.38
CA LEU A 3 5.36 -0.76 7.23
C LEU A 3 4.66 -0.18 6.00
N ALA A 4 5.45 0.35 5.08
CA ALA A 4 5.01 0.73 3.75
C ALA A 4 6.16 0.59 2.76
N GLY A 5 5.85 0.23 1.53
CA GLY A 5 6.85 0.20 0.45
C GLY A 5 6.20 0.03 -0.91
N PRO A 6 6.85 0.52 -1.97
CA PRO A 6 6.42 0.23 -3.32
C PRO A 6 6.73 -1.22 -3.68
N LEU A 7 5.98 -1.78 -4.63
CA LEU A 7 6.19 -3.11 -5.21
C LEU A 7 6.93 -2.95 -6.54
N PRO A 8 8.23 -3.27 -6.63
CA PRO A 8 8.97 -3.21 -7.90
C PRO A 8 8.34 -4.11 -8.96
N ALA A 9 8.34 -3.68 -10.22
CA ALA A 9 7.81 -4.47 -11.32
C ALA A 9 8.76 -5.61 -11.77
N ILE A 10 9.98 -5.64 -11.25
CA ILE A 10 11.01 -6.67 -11.49
C ILE A 10 11.68 -7.05 -10.16
N ASP A 11 12.43 -8.16 -10.14
CA ASP A 11 13.17 -8.63 -8.97
C ASP A 11 14.42 -7.76 -8.68
N SER A 12 14.18 -6.50 -8.31
CA SER A 12 15.19 -5.52 -7.92
C SER A 12 14.58 -4.48 -6.98
N PRO A 13 15.25 -4.09 -5.88
CA PRO A 13 14.79 -3.00 -5.02
C PRO A 13 14.85 -1.62 -5.71
N ASP A 14 15.67 -1.48 -6.75
CA ASP A 14 15.74 -0.32 -7.62
C ASP A 14 15.45 -0.77 -9.07
N PRO A 15 14.17 -0.77 -9.49
CA PRO A 15 13.77 -1.31 -10.79
C PRO A 15 14.14 -0.40 -11.97
N GLY A 16 14.62 0.82 -11.72
CA GLY A 16 14.94 1.80 -12.75
C GLY A 16 13.76 2.03 -13.71
N PRO A 17 13.96 1.98 -15.04
CA PRO A 17 12.90 2.19 -16.03
C PRO A 17 11.74 1.20 -15.97
N ALA A 18 11.91 0.02 -15.36
CA ALA A 18 10.82 -0.95 -15.22
C ALA A 18 9.74 -0.45 -14.22
N GLY A 19 10.10 0.45 -13.31
CA GLY A 19 9.17 1.10 -12.39
C GLY A 19 8.56 0.16 -11.34
N PHE A 20 7.44 0.59 -10.79
CA PHE A 20 6.73 -0.08 -9.70
C PHE A 20 5.30 -0.43 -10.15
N GLN A 21 4.80 -1.59 -9.70
CA GLN A 21 3.47 -2.09 -10.04
C GLN A 21 2.40 -1.74 -8.98
N GLY A 22 2.80 -1.15 -7.85
CA GLY A 22 1.88 -0.76 -6.79
C GLY A 22 2.60 -0.43 -5.49
N SER A 23 1.83 -0.40 -4.41
CA SER A 23 2.31 -0.15 -3.05
C SER A 23 1.69 -1.15 -2.08
N LEU A 24 2.44 -1.51 -1.04
CA LEU A 24 1.93 -2.24 0.12
C LEU A 24 2.05 -1.35 1.35
N VAL A 25 0.97 -1.26 2.12
CA VAL A 25 0.94 -0.55 3.41
C VAL A 25 0.29 -1.47 4.44
N VAL A 26 0.92 -1.57 5.61
CA VAL A 26 0.32 -2.16 6.82
C VAL A 26 0.30 -1.09 7.90
N ALA A 27 -0.89 -0.72 8.35
CA ALA A 27 -1.10 0.31 9.35
C ALA A 27 -2.26 -0.06 10.29
N GLU A 28 -2.32 0.62 11.44
CA GLU A 28 -3.37 0.42 12.44
C GLU A 28 -4.45 1.48 12.26
N PHE A 29 -5.71 1.03 12.32
CA PHE A 29 -6.91 1.85 12.26
C PHE A 29 -7.92 1.31 13.28
N ALA A 30 -8.84 2.13 13.77
CA ALA A 30 -9.85 1.65 14.72
C ALA A 30 -10.89 0.76 14.02
N THR A 31 -11.17 1.01 12.74
CA THR A 31 -12.14 0.28 11.92
C THR A 31 -11.64 0.10 10.48
N ILE A 32 -12.27 -0.81 9.72
CA ILE A 32 -11.94 -1.02 8.31
C ILE A 32 -12.44 0.17 7.45
N GLU A 33 -13.50 0.84 7.89
CA GLU A 33 -14.06 2.04 7.25
C GLU A 33 -13.09 3.23 7.36
N GLU A 34 -12.43 3.41 8.51
CA GLU A 34 -11.36 4.41 8.66
C GLU A 34 -10.17 4.11 7.76
N ALA A 35 -9.77 2.83 7.67
CA ALA A 35 -8.69 2.41 6.77
C ALA A 35 -9.04 2.72 5.29
N ARG A 36 -10.31 2.48 4.90
CA ARG A 36 -10.83 2.81 3.57
C ARG A 36 -10.81 4.30 3.29
N ALA A 37 -11.37 5.11 4.19
CA ALA A 37 -11.38 6.56 4.02
C ALA A 37 -9.96 7.15 3.93
N TRP A 38 -9.02 6.61 4.71
CA TRP A 38 -7.62 7.01 4.64
C TRP A 38 -6.98 6.64 3.29
N ALA A 39 -7.21 5.43 2.79
CA ALA A 39 -6.63 4.98 1.53
C ALA A 39 -7.25 5.69 0.31
N ASP A 40 -8.54 5.99 0.35
CA ASP A 40 -9.25 6.73 -0.70
C ASP A 40 -8.80 8.21 -0.79
N ALA A 41 -8.26 8.74 0.31
CA ALA A 41 -7.68 10.08 0.38
C ALA A 41 -6.20 10.15 -0.08
N ASP A 42 -5.60 9.03 -0.49
CA ASP A 42 -4.21 8.98 -0.93
C ASP A 42 -4.02 9.83 -2.22
N PRO A 43 -3.02 10.74 -2.27
CA PRO A 43 -2.72 11.53 -3.46
C PRO A 43 -2.50 10.70 -4.74
N TYR A 44 -2.02 9.46 -4.64
CA TYR A 44 -1.87 8.55 -5.79
C TYR A 44 -3.20 8.01 -6.30
N VAL A 45 -4.24 7.95 -5.48
CA VAL A 45 -5.61 7.74 -5.96
C VAL A 45 -6.07 8.98 -6.73
N ALA A 46 -5.93 10.17 -6.15
CA ALA A 46 -6.36 11.42 -6.78
C ALA A 46 -5.60 11.72 -8.09
N ALA A 47 -4.33 11.33 -8.17
CA ALA A 47 -3.49 11.48 -9.36
C ALA A 47 -3.70 10.36 -10.40
N GLY A 48 -4.55 9.36 -10.13
CA GLY A 48 -4.81 8.24 -11.05
C GLY A 48 -3.63 7.27 -11.21
N VAL A 49 -2.69 7.26 -10.26
CA VAL A 49 -1.54 6.34 -10.26
C VAL A 49 -1.99 4.92 -9.89
N TYR A 50 -2.91 4.80 -8.94
CA TYR A 50 -3.49 3.51 -8.58
C TYR A 50 -4.68 3.15 -9.46
N THR A 51 -4.59 2.00 -10.13
CA THR A 51 -5.73 1.42 -10.85
C THR A 51 -6.81 0.92 -9.88
N ALA A 52 -6.42 0.41 -8.71
CA ALA A 52 -7.32 -0.11 -7.69
C ALA A 52 -6.67 -0.04 -6.29
N VAL A 53 -7.50 -0.02 -5.25
CA VAL A 53 -7.10 -0.07 -3.84
C VAL A 53 -7.89 -1.17 -3.12
N GLU A 54 -7.20 -2.20 -2.66
CA GLU A 54 -7.78 -3.30 -1.89
C GLU A 54 -7.37 -3.21 -0.43
N ILE A 55 -8.29 -3.53 0.49
CA ILE A 55 -8.08 -3.38 1.93
C ILE A 55 -8.58 -4.63 2.64
N TYR A 56 -7.72 -5.19 3.48
CA TYR A 56 -7.97 -6.41 4.22
C TYR A 56 -7.56 -6.24 5.69
N PRO A 57 -8.29 -6.84 6.64
CA PRO A 57 -7.78 -7.02 7.99
C PRO A 57 -6.46 -7.82 7.96
N PHE A 58 -5.48 -7.41 8.76
CA PHE A 58 -4.17 -8.06 8.83
C PHE A 58 -3.83 -8.45 10.27
N ARG A 59 -3.44 -9.71 10.48
CA ARG A 59 -2.88 -10.18 11.75
C ARG A 59 -1.36 -10.23 11.64
N LYS A 60 -0.68 -9.27 12.28
CA LYS A 60 0.79 -9.30 12.40
C LYS A 60 1.19 -10.48 13.30
N VAL A 61 1.75 -11.53 12.70
CA VAL A 61 2.29 -12.69 13.43
C VAL A 61 3.80 -12.56 13.63
N LEU A 62 4.49 -11.95 12.67
CA LEU A 62 5.92 -11.69 12.68
C LEU A 62 6.25 -10.35 11.99
N PRO A 63 7.41 -9.74 12.29
CA PRO A 63 8.21 -10.00 13.49
C PRO A 63 7.38 -9.72 14.74
N ALA A 64 7.68 -10.43 15.84
CA ALA A 64 7.03 -10.15 17.13
C ALA A 64 7.21 -8.68 17.49
#